data_AF-A0A4U7BD53-F1
#
_entry.id   AF-A0A4U7BD53-F1
#
_cell.length_a   1.000
_cell.length_b   1.000
_cell.length_c   1.000
_cell.angle_alpha   90.00
_cell.angle_beta   90.00
_cell.angle_gamma   90.00
#
_symmetry.space_group_name_H-M   'P 1'
#
loop_
_entity.id
_entity.type
_entity.pdbx_description
1 polymer ?
#
loop_
_entity_poly.entity_id
_entity_poly.type
_entity_poly.pdbx_seq_one_letter_code
_entity_poly.pdbx_strand_id
1 'polypeptide(L)'
;MTSPASISIWKVQQSPYPCILRDLDLSMVSFQRNPSTQYRAPYGRVRFVVEPAVEGSTQPAVGAVEAYGRLYLAGLTLPPSTNFVMQPNFFGRIRDDGRIMTGSYGTEPQTHIEYFYVGVARIAPTTHQPQELNRYVQRSLDPVHFHVYYAASGRGSGDHGSFANAVLDRIEREQQFWIGVPAN
;
A
#
# COMPACT_ATOMS: atom_id res chain seq x y z
N MET A 1 -15.74 22.09 16.50
CA MET A 1 -15.14 22.35 15.18
C MET A 1 -13.71 21.86 15.24
N THR A 2 -13.36 20.79 14.54
CA THR A 2 -11.98 20.29 14.44
C THR A 2 -11.22 21.16 13.45
N SER A 3 -10.08 21.73 13.85
CA SER A 3 -9.19 22.43 12.92
C SER A 3 -8.79 21.46 11.79
N PRO A 4 -8.69 21.93 10.53
CA PRO A 4 -8.21 21.08 9.45
C PRO A 4 -6.81 20.56 9.78
N ALA A 5 -6.56 19.28 9.52
CA ALA A 5 -5.25 18.69 9.71
C ALA A 5 -4.21 19.47 8.90
N SER A 6 -3.23 20.05 9.60
CA SER A 6 -2.07 20.65 8.95
C SER A 6 -1.08 19.53 8.67
N ILE A 7 -0.81 19.26 7.40
CA ILE A 7 0.11 18.20 6.96
C ILE A 7 1.22 18.85 6.14
N SER A 8 2.45 18.64 6.56
CA SER A 8 3.64 18.96 5.77
C SER A 8 4.28 17.65 5.29
N ILE A 9 4.69 17.59 4.03
CA ILE A 9 5.35 16.41 3.43
C ILE A 9 6.63 16.88 2.76
N TRP A 10 7.74 16.18 3.01
CA TRP A 10 9.02 16.45 2.36
C TRP A 10 9.76 15.16 2.06
N LYS A 11 10.62 15.20 1.03
CA LYS A 11 11.48 14.08 0.67
C LYS A 11 12.57 13.90 1.71
N VAL A 12 12.85 12.66 2.10
CA VAL A 12 13.97 12.32 3.01
C VAL A 12 14.94 11.38 2.29
N GLN A 13 16.21 11.43 2.71
CA GLN A 13 17.24 10.59 2.12
C GLN A 13 17.02 9.11 2.45
N GLN A 14 16.59 8.82 3.68
CA GLN A 14 16.30 7.48 4.17
C GLN A 14 15.12 7.53 5.16
N SER A 15 14.32 6.47 5.18
CA SER A 15 13.37 6.23 6.27
C SER A 15 14.13 5.70 7.49
N PRO A 16 13.77 6.10 8.74
CA PRO A 16 14.26 5.44 9.95
C PRO A 16 13.78 3.98 10.06
N TYR A 17 12.71 3.63 9.34
CA TYR A 17 12.09 2.30 9.33
C TYR A 17 11.95 1.81 7.89
N PRO A 18 13.05 1.61 7.16
CA PRO A 18 12.96 1.14 5.78
C PRO A 18 12.47 -0.31 5.78
N CYS A 19 11.65 -0.66 4.80
CA CYS A 19 11.06 -1.99 4.69
C CYS A 19 11.17 -2.55 3.27
N ILE A 20 10.90 -3.84 3.16
CA ILE A 20 10.79 -4.59 1.91
C ILE A 20 9.45 -5.33 1.96
N LEU A 21 8.74 -5.40 0.83
CA LEU A 21 7.63 -6.33 0.68
C LEU A 21 8.14 -7.60 0.01
N ARG A 22 8.12 -8.73 0.73
CA ARG A 22 8.48 -10.05 0.22
C ARG A 22 7.26 -10.88 -0.14
N ASP A 23 7.50 -11.90 -0.96
CA ASP A 23 6.50 -12.90 -1.35
C ASP A 23 5.20 -12.25 -1.85
N LEU A 24 5.34 -11.19 -2.66
CA LEU A 24 4.21 -10.43 -3.16
C LEU A 24 3.44 -11.25 -4.20
N ASP A 25 2.34 -11.83 -3.76
CA ASP A 25 1.42 -12.65 -4.53
C ASP A 25 0.19 -11.83 -4.92
N LEU A 26 -0.04 -11.73 -6.23
CA LEU A 26 -1.22 -11.11 -6.82
C LEU A 26 -2.06 -12.21 -7.47
N SER A 27 -3.27 -12.42 -6.98
CA SER A 27 -4.13 -13.48 -7.51
C SER A 27 -5.58 -13.08 -7.63
N MET A 28 -6.34 -13.82 -8.42
CA MET A 28 -7.79 -13.68 -8.47
C MET A 28 -8.46 -14.66 -7.51
N VAL A 29 -9.46 -14.17 -6.77
CA VAL A 29 -10.34 -14.98 -5.93
C VAL A 29 -11.81 -14.69 -6.26
N SER A 30 -12.67 -15.70 -6.04
CA SER A 30 -14.12 -15.54 -6.19
C SER A 30 -14.81 -15.78 -4.86
N PHE A 31 -15.64 -14.84 -4.42
CA PHE A 31 -16.53 -15.05 -3.28
C PHE A 31 -17.91 -15.52 -3.78
N GLN A 32 -18.45 -16.57 -3.17
CA GLN A 32 -19.84 -16.96 -3.39
C GLN A 32 -20.72 -16.19 -2.42
N ARG A 33 -21.62 -15.35 -2.94
CA ARG A 33 -22.55 -14.57 -2.11
C ARG A 33 -23.79 -15.37 -1.67
N ASN A 34 -24.18 -16.41 -2.42
CA ASN A 34 -25.37 -17.21 -2.12
C ASN A 34 -25.29 -18.60 -2.81
N PRO A 35 -25.75 -19.71 -2.21
CA PRO A 35 -25.72 -21.04 -2.85
C PRO A 35 -26.67 -21.15 -4.06
N SER A 36 -27.76 -20.37 -4.06
CA SER A 36 -28.83 -20.45 -5.05
C SER A 36 -28.69 -19.46 -6.22
N THR A 37 -27.79 -18.48 -6.11
CA THR A 37 -27.52 -17.47 -7.14
C THR A 37 -26.03 -17.30 -7.31
N GLN A 38 -25.50 -17.82 -8.42
CA GLN A 38 -24.07 -17.92 -8.69
C GLN A 38 -23.49 -16.59 -9.20
N TYR A 39 -23.69 -15.50 -8.44
CA TYR A 39 -22.97 -14.26 -8.70
C TYR A 39 -21.57 -14.36 -8.09
N ARG A 40 -20.58 -14.72 -8.92
CA ARG A 40 -19.16 -14.63 -8.59
C ARG A 40 -18.67 -13.26 -9.03
N ALA A 41 -18.37 -12.38 -8.09
CA ALA A 41 -17.58 -11.19 -8.38
C ALA A 41 -16.09 -11.57 -8.28
N PRO A 42 -15.27 -11.36 -9.34
CA PRO A 42 -13.84 -11.56 -9.24
C PRO A 42 -13.22 -10.44 -8.39
N TYR A 43 -12.49 -10.81 -7.35
CA TYR A 43 -11.66 -9.90 -6.56
C TYR A 43 -10.20 -10.22 -6.84
N GLY A 44 -9.36 -9.20 -6.86
CA GLY A 44 -7.93 -9.37 -6.77
C GLY A 44 -7.56 -9.49 -5.29
N ARG A 45 -6.72 -10.47 -4.97
CA ARG A 45 -6.05 -10.63 -3.69
C ARG A 45 -4.60 -10.17 -3.86
N VAL A 46 -4.12 -9.44 -2.88
CA VAL A 46 -2.70 -9.09 -2.71
C VAL A 46 -2.26 -9.69 -1.39
N ARG A 47 -1.22 -10.52 -1.39
CA ARG A 47 -0.59 -11.05 -0.19
C ARG A 47 0.91 -10.78 -0.22
N PHE A 48 1.49 -10.39 0.90
CA PHE A 48 2.94 -10.19 1.04
C PHE A 48 3.36 -10.25 2.50
N VAL A 49 4.66 -10.35 2.74
CA VAL A 49 5.29 -10.19 4.05
C VAL A 49 6.03 -8.87 4.09
N VAL A 50 5.79 -8.08 5.13
CA VAL A 50 6.55 -6.86 5.43
C VAL A 50 7.74 -7.25 6.28
N GLU A 51 8.94 -6.83 5.87
CA GLU A 51 10.18 -7.04 6.63
C GLU A 51 11.01 -5.76 6.74
N PRO A 52 11.81 -5.58 7.80
CA PRO A 52 12.86 -4.57 7.85
C PRO A 52 13.85 -4.71 6.68
N ALA A 53 14.20 -3.59 6.05
CA ALA A 53 15.19 -3.58 4.98
C ALA A 53 16.64 -3.62 5.50
N VAL A 54 16.85 -3.28 6.78
CA VAL A 54 18.16 -3.30 7.44
C VAL A 54 18.24 -4.53 8.33
N GLU A 55 19.28 -5.33 8.13
CA GLU A 55 19.55 -6.51 8.94
C GLU A 55 19.69 -6.15 10.42
N GLY A 56 19.05 -6.93 11.30
CA GLY A 56 19.03 -6.68 12.74
C GLY A 56 18.07 -5.57 13.20
N SER A 57 17.42 -4.85 12.27
CA SER A 57 16.35 -3.91 12.64
C SER A 57 15.12 -4.67 13.13
N THR A 58 14.48 -4.17 14.17
CA THR A 58 13.18 -4.66 14.66
C THR A 58 12.00 -3.88 14.08
N GLN A 59 12.27 -2.89 13.21
CA GLN A 59 11.25 -2.01 12.63
C GLN A 59 11.35 -1.90 11.09
N PRO A 60 10.20 -1.89 10.38
CA PRO A 60 8.86 -2.18 10.93
C PRO A 60 8.75 -3.63 11.44
N ALA A 61 7.74 -3.91 12.27
CA ALA A 61 7.48 -5.26 12.72
C ALA A 61 7.29 -6.21 11.52
N VAL A 62 7.83 -7.42 11.60
CA VAL A 62 7.61 -8.43 10.57
C VAL A 62 6.16 -8.89 10.62
N GLY A 63 5.48 -8.96 9.48
CA GLY A 63 4.10 -9.42 9.44
C GLY A 63 3.57 -9.70 8.05
N ALA A 64 2.64 -10.64 7.96
CA ALA A 64 1.93 -10.94 6.73
C ALA A 64 0.73 -10.01 6.55
N VAL A 65 0.54 -9.52 5.34
CA VAL A 65 -0.58 -8.68 4.94
C VAL A 65 -1.34 -9.39 3.84
N GLU A 66 -2.67 -9.37 3.96
CA GLU A 66 -3.57 -9.79 2.90
C GLU A 66 -4.64 -8.72 2.70
N ALA A 67 -4.83 -8.31 1.46
CA ALA A 67 -5.78 -7.28 1.09
C ALA A 67 -6.52 -7.66 -0.20
N TYR A 68 -7.74 -7.14 -0.31
CA TYR A 68 -8.64 -7.45 -1.42
C TYR A 68 -9.04 -6.16 -2.13
N GLY A 69 -9.07 -6.20 -3.46
CA GLY A 69 -9.54 -5.11 -4.28
C GLY A 69 -10.49 -5.63 -5.35
N ARG A 70 -11.48 -4.82 -5.71
CA ARG A 70 -12.43 -5.17 -6.76
C ARG A 70 -11.72 -5.07 -8.12
N LEU A 71 -11.85 -6.09 -8.96
CA LEU A 71 -11.41 -6.00 -10.34
C LEU A 71 -12.52 -5.36 -11.17
N TYR A 72 -12.16 -4.38 -12.01
CA TYR A 72 -13.09 -3.77 -12.95
C TYR A 72 -13.15 -4.61 -14.23
N LEU A 73 -14.31 -4.62 -14.90
CA LEU A 73 -14.57 -5.46 -16.07
C LEU A 73 -13.88 -4.97 -17.35
N ALA A 74 -13.46 -3.70 -17.40
CA ALA A 74 -12.73 -3.11 -18.52
C ALA A 74 -11.24 -3.49 -18.45
N GLY A 75 -10.94 -4.77 -18.67
CA GLY A 75 -9.60 -5.33 -18.51
C GLY A 75 -9.28 -5.63 -17.04
N LEU A 76 -8.71 -6.79 -16.79
CA LEU A 76 -8.42 -7.27 -15.43
C LEU A 76 -6.99 -6.93 -15.10
N THR A 77 -6.78 -5.80 -14.43
CA THR A 77 -5.44 -5.33 -14.10
C THR A 77 -5.00 -5.81 -12.72
N LEU A 78 -3.83 -6.45 -12.66
CA LEU A 78 -3.11 -6.73 -11.42
C LEU A 78 -1.91 -5.79 -11.30
N PRO A 79 -1.62 -5.24 -10.10
CA PRO A 79 -2.35 -5.44 -8.85
C PRO A 79 -3.72 -4.74 -8.85
N PRO A 80 -4.68 -5.20 -8.02
CA PRO A 80 -5.91 -4.45 -7.79
C PRO A 80 -5.65 -3.21 -6.93
N SER A 81 -6.43 -2.15 -7.13
CA SER A 81 -6.46 -1.02 -6.20
C SER A 81 -6.98 -1.49 -4.84
N THR A 82 -6.15 -1.37 -3.81
CA THR A 82 -6.48 -1.80 -2.44
C THR A 82 -5.72 -0.98 -1.39
N ASN A 83 -6.28 -0.92 -0.18
CA ASN A 83 -5.64 -0.34 0.99
C ASN A 83 -5.40 -1.47 2.00
N PHE A 84 -4.31 -1.39 2.75
CA PHE A 84 -3.97 -2.39 3.75
C PHE A 84 -3.43 -1.74 5.03
N VAL A 85 -3.61 -2.46 6.14
CA VAL A 85 -3.16 -2.04 7.46
C VAL A 85 -2.53 -3.24 8.14
N MET A 86 -1.31 -3.08 8.62
CA MET A 86 -0.64 -4.01 9.51
C MET A 86 -0.51 -3.33 10.88
N GLN A 87 -1.29 -3.81 11.84
CA GLN A 87 -1.41 -3.17 13.14
C GLN A 87 -0.12 -3.26 13.96
N PRO A 88 0.18 -2.25 14.80
CA PRO A 88 -0.69 -1.09 15.10
C PRO A 88 -0.50 0.12 14.17
N ASN A 89 0.61 0.23 13.44
CA ASN A 89 1.05 1.52 12.89
C ASN A 89 1.52 1.48 11.43
N PHE A 90 1.36 0.36 10.72
CA PHE A 90 1.81 0.26 9.34
C PHE A 90 0.63 0.33 8.38
N PHE A 91 0.68 1.28 7.45
CA PHE A 91 -0.40 1.58 6.53
C PHE A 91 0.14 1.59 5.12
N GLY A 92 -0.68 1.20 4.16
CA GLY A 92 -0.28 1.29 2.77
C GLY A 92 -1.39 1.05 1.79
N ARG A 93 -1.04 1.26 0.53
CA ARG A 93 -1.95 1.23 -0.60
C ARG A 93 -1.24 0.72 -1.84
N ILE A 94 -1.99 0.00 -2.64
CA ILE A 94 -1.63 -0.38 -4.00
C ILE A 94 -2.69 0.18 -4.93
N ARG A 95 -2.27 0.65 -6.09
CA ARG A 95 -3.14 1.14 -7.16
C ARG A 95 -3.01 0.27 -8.40
N ASP A 96 -4.07 0.26 -9.20
CA ASP A 96 -4.18 -0.45 -10.47
C ASP A 96 -3.09 -0.08 -11.49
N ASP A 97 -2.55 1.14 -11.42
CA ASP A 97 -1.40 1.59 -12.22
C ASP A 97 -0.03 1.09 -11.70
N GLY A 98 -0.05 0.21 -10.70
CA GLY A 98 1.10 -0.43 -10.10
C GLY A 98 1.83 0.40 -9.03
N ARG A 99 1.33 1.59 -8.68
CA ARG A 99 1.91 2.39 -7.61
C ARG A 99 1.68 1.74 -6.24
N ILE A 100 2.74 1.67 -5.44
CA ILE A 100 2.74 1.15 -4.08
C ILE A 100 3.24 2.24 -3.14
N MET A 101 2.49 2.51 -2.09
CA MET A 101 2.90 3.42 -1.02
C MET A 101 2.69 2.71 0.31
N THR A 102 3.68 2.73 1.17
CA THR A 102 3.51 2.19 2.53
C THR A 102 4.37 2.92 3.52
N GLY A 103 3.97 2.93 4.78
CA GLY A 103 4.71 3.64 5.79
C GLY A 103 4.33 3.25 7.20
N SER A 104 5.18 3.71 8.11
CA SER A 104 5.01 3.53 9.55
C SER A 104 4.63 4.86 10.18
N TYR A 105 3.58 4.82 11.00
CA TYR A 105 3.13 5.91 11.83
C TYR A 105 3.90 5.92 13.16
N GLY A 106 4.25 7.10 13.64
CA GLY A 106 4.80 7.34 14.97
C GLY A 106 4.29 8.65 15.54
N THR A 107 4.37 8.78 16.86
CA THR A 107 4.08 10.04 17.57
C THR A 107 5.29 10.38 18.43
N GLU A 108 5.75 11.61 18.38
CA GLU A 108 6.78 12.08 19.30
C GLU A 108 6.17 12.35 20.68
N PRO A 109 6.61 11.66 21.75
CA PRO A 109 5.94 11.71 23.05
C PRO A 109 5.87 13.10 23.69
N GLN A 110 6.87 13.95 23.42
CA GLN A 110 7.03 15.24 24.08
C GLN A 110 6.23 16.36 23.40
N THR A 111 6.16 16.32 22.07
CA THR A 111 5.55 17.37 21.25
C THR A 111 4.15 17.00 20.75
N HIS A 112 3.78 15.72 20.88
CA HIS A 112 2.59 15.12 20.27
C HIS A 112 2.48 15.36 18.76
N ILE A 113 3.62 15.58 18.09
CA ILE A 113 3.65 15.67 16.63
C ILE A 113 3.54 14.26 16.06
N GLU A 114 2.59 14.10 15.14
CA GLU A 114 2.36 12.87 14.39
C GLU A 114 3.35 12.83 13.23
N TYR A 115 4.05 11.71 13.06
CA TYR A 115 5.00 11.49 11.96
C TYR A 115 4.61 10.25 11.16
N PHE A 116 4.74 10.33 9.84
CA PHE A 116 4.53 9.20 8.95
C PHE A 116 5.65 9.13 7.93
N TYR A 117 6.41 8.04 7.96
CA TYR A 117 7.49 7.79 7.01
C TYR A 117 7.00 6.84 5.92
N VAL A 118 6.90 7.35 4.70
CA VAL A 118 6.37 6.63 3.53
C VAL A 118 7.50 6.24 2.60
N GLY A 119 7.59 4.96 2.26
CA GLY A 119 8.26 4.48 1.06
C GLY A 119 7.29 4.46 -0.12
N VAL A 120 7.75 4.88 -1.29
CA VAL A 120 7.03 4.72 -2.56
C VAL A 120 7.82 3.83 -3.52
N ALA A 121 7.07 2.98 -4.22
CA ALA A 121 7.58 2.05 -5.22
C ALA A 121 6.55 1.91 -6.34
N ARG A 122 6.95 1.23 -7.42
CA ARG A 122 6.05 0.89 -8.51
C ARG A 122 6.35 -0.51 -9.00
N ILE A 123 5.32 -1.23 -9.39
CA ILE A 123 5.41 -2.51 -10.10
C ILE A 123 4.75 -2.37 -11.46
N ALA A 124 5.21 -3.10 -12.47
CA ALA A 124 4.55 -3.09 -13.78
C ALA A 124 3.17 -3.77 -13.69
N PRO A 125 2.04 -3.07 -13.98
CA PRO A 125 0.73 -3.70 -13.97
C PRO A 125 0.58 -4.68 -15.15
N THR A 126 -0.22 -5.72 -14.97
CA THR A 126 -0.55 -6.69 -16.02
C THR A 126 -2.05 -6.70 -16.26
N THR A 127 -2.46 -6.48 -17.50
CA THR A 127 -3.87 -6.51 -17.90
C THR A 127 -4.18 -7.85 -18.55
N HIS A 128 -5.17 -8.54 -18.00
CA HIS A 128 -5.65 -9.83 -18.49
C HIS A 128 -6.94 -9.69 -19.29
N GLN A 129 -7.12 -10.58 -20.25
CA GLN A 129 -8.35 -10.66 -21.02
C GLN A 129 -9.45 -11.37 -20.22
N PRO A 130 -10.74 -11.02 -20.41
CA PRO A 130 -11.85 -11.69 -19.71
C PRO A 130 -11.86 -13.22 -19.88
N GLN A 131 -11.39 -13.77 -21.01
CA GLN A 131 -11.33 -15.23 -21.22
C GLN A 131 -10.34 -15.94 -20.27
N GLU A 132 -9.33 -15.22 -19.77
CA GLU A 132 -8.35 -15.74 -18.82
C GLU A 132 -8.93 -15.89 -17.41
N LEU A 133 -10.09 -15.31 -17.11
CA LEU A 133 -10.83 -15.46 -15.83
C LEU A 133 -11.26 -16.89 -15.53
N ASN A 134 -11.42 -17.71 -16.56
CA ASN A 134 -11.75 -19.12 -16.36
C ASN A 134 -10.53 -19.93 -15.86
N ARG A 135 -9.34 -19.31 -15.86
CA ARG A 135 -8.10 -19.87 -15.33
C ARG A 135 -7.75 -19.14 -14.03
N TYR A 136 -7.07 -19.86 -13.13
CA TYR A 136 -6.53 -19.24 -11.92
C TYR A 136 -5.40 -18.29 -12.33
N VAL A 137 -5.65 -16.97 -12.29
CA VAL A 137 -4.63 -15.96 -12.54
C VAL A 137 -3.88 -15.71 -11.24
N GLN A 138 -2.58 -16.00 -11.24
CA GLN A 138 -1.67 -15.75 -10.14
C GLN A 138 -0.34 -15.22 -10.69
N ARG A 139 0.22 -14.23 -10.02
CA ARG A 139 1.53 -13.65 -10.31
C ARG A 139 2.26 -13.42 -9.00
N SER A 140 3.37 -14.11 -8.81
CA SER A 140 4.33 -13.79 -7.76
C SER A 140 5.34 -12.79 -8.30
N LEU A 141 5.72 -11.82 -7.48
CA LEU A 141 6.66 -10.76 -7.82
C LEU A 141 7.94 -10.90 -7.00
N ASP A 142 9.02 -10.38 -7.57
CA ASP A 142 10.26 -10.16 -6.84
C ASP A 142 10.02 -9.22 -5.64
N PRO A 143 10.88 -9.27 -4.61
CA PRO A 143 10.76 -8.37 -3.47
C PRO A 143 10.69 -6.91 -3.89
N VAL A 144 9.71 -6.18 -3.37
CA VAL A 144 9.54 -4.76 -3.65
C VAL A 144 10.39 -3.95 -2.68
N HIS A 145 11.42 -3.32 -3.23
CA HIS A 145 12.23 -2.34 -2.53
C HIS A 145 11.67 -0.93 -2.74
N PHE A 146 11.62 -0.14 -1.67
CA PHE A 146 11.23 1.27 -1.74
C PHE A 146 12.46 2.12 -2.00
N HIS A 147 12.45 2.90 -3.08
CA HIS A 147 13.61 3.69 -3.51
C HIS A 147 13.51 5.16 -3.14
N VAL A 148 12.31 5.63 -2.86
CA VAL A 148 12.04 7.02 -2.53
C VAL A 148 11.24 7.08 -1.25
N TYR A 149 11.71 7.93 -0.33
CA TYR A 149 11.11 8.08 0.98
C TYR A 149 10.65 9.52 1.22
N TYR A 150 9.51 9.64 1.88
CA TYR A 150 8.94 10.90 2.34
C TYR A 150 8.69 10.82 3.84
N ALA A 151 8.87 11.95 4.51
CA ALA A 151 8.36 12.14 5.86
C ALA A 151 7.20 13.11 5.80
N ALA A 152 6.17 12.83 6.58
CA ALA A 152 5.09 13.75 6.82
C ALA A 152 4.99 14.03 8.32
N SER A 153 4.69 15.27 8.66
CA SER A 153 4.33 15.66 10.02
C SER A 153 3.05 16.46 10.04
N GLY A 154 2.30 16.34 11.13
CA GLY A 154 1.08 17.10 11.31
C GLY A 154 0.51 17.02 12.72
N ARG A 155 -0.66 17.66 12.87
CA ARG A 155 -1.42 17.66 14.11
C ARG A 155 -2.91 17.63 13.81
N GLY A 156 -3.66 16.85 14.58
CA GLY A 156 -5.12 16.98 14.70
C GLY A 156 -5.92 16.03 13.80
N SER A 157 -5.33 14.89 13.40
CA SER A 157 -5.97 13.92 12.49
C SER A 157 -7.09 13.09 13.13
N GLY A 158 -7.24 13.13 14.46
CA GLY A 158 -8.21 12.32 15.21
C GLY A 158 -7.74 10.89 15.48
N ASP A 159 -7.24 10.18 14.47
CA ASP A 159 -6.67 8.84 14.59
C ASP A 159 -5.52 8.57 13.58
N HIS A 160 -4.67 7.58 13.89
CA HIS A 160 -3.47 7.24 13.10
C HIS A 160 -3.81 6.88 11.64
N GLY A 161 -4.92 6.18 11.42
CA GLY A 161 -5.37 5.76 10.10
C GLY A 161 -5.82 6.94 9.26
N SER A 162 -6.55 7.88 9.85
CA SER A 162 -6.94 9.13 9.20
C SER A 162 -5.73 9.99 8.81
N PHE A 163 -4.71 10.11 9.67
CA PHE A 163 -3.46 10.79 9.34
C PHE A 163 -2.74 10.12 8.16
N ALA A 164 -2.50 8.81 8.26
CA ALA A 164 -1.80 8.05 7.23
C ALA A 164 -2.54 8.13 5.89
N ASN A 165 -3.87 8.00 5.89
CA ASN A 165 -4.68 8.12 4.68
C ASN A 165 -4.57 9.51 4.05
N ALA A 166 -4.61 10.58 4.83
CA ALA A 166 -4.47 11.94 4.31
C ALA A 166 -3.08 12.20 3.69
N VAL A 167 -2.02 11.65 4.30
CA VAL A 167 -0.66 11.71 3.72
C VAL A 167 -0.60 10.94 2.40
N LEU A 168 -1.11 9.71 2.39
CA LEU A 168 -1.13 8.85 1.19
C LEU A 168 -1.95 9.48 0.05
N ASP A 169 -3.12 10.05 0.35
CA ASP A 169 -3.96 10.75 -0.63
C ASP A 169 -3.21 11.94 -1.26
N ARG A 170 -2.42 12.67 -0.47
CA ARG A 170 -1.64 13.80 -0.97
C ARG A 170 -0.50 13.33 -1.88
N ILE A 171 0.26 12.32 -1.46
CA ILE A 171 1.34 11.74 -2.28
C ILE A 171 0.79 11.19 -3.60
N GLU A 172 -0.38 10.55 -3.56
CA GLU A 172 -1.02 9.94 -4.72
C GLU A 172 -1.39 10.97 -5.80
N ARG A 173 -1.85 12.16 -5.40
CA ARG A 173 -2.34 13.21 -6.31
C ARG A 173 -1.23 14.04 -6.95
N GLU A 174 -0.08 14.16 -6.30
CA GLU A 174 0.98 15.07 -6.71
C GLU A 174 2.07 14.35 -7.52
N GLN A 175 2.15 14.62 -8.83
CA GLN A 175 3.08 13.95 -9.76
C GLN A 175 4.55 14.05 -9.33
N GLN A 176 4.95 15.15 -8.69
CA GLN A 176 6.32 15.38 -8.24
C GLN A 176 6.85 14.26 -7.32
N PHE A 177 5.97 13.60 -6.56
CA PHE A 177 6.39 12.53 -5.65
C PHE A 177 6.74 11.21 -6.36
N TRP A 178 6.42 11.10 -7.64
CA TRP A 178 6.65 9.91 -8.46
C TRP A 178 7.83 10.05 -9.41
N ILE A 179 8.45 11.23 -9.46
CA ILE A 179 9.64 11.47 -10.28
C ILE A 179 10.80 10.63 -9.75
N GLY A 180 11.38 9.79 -10.62
CA GLY A 180 12.52 8.93 -10.30
C GLY A 180 12.16 7.61 -9.60
N VAL A 181 10.87 7.22 -9.55
CA VAL A 181 10.44 5.91 -9.05
C VAL A 181 10.36 4.92 -10.23
N PRO A 182 11.32 4.00 -10.39
CA PRO A 182 11.26 3.00 -11.45
C PRO A 182 10.14 1.99 -11.18
N ALA A 183 9.63 1.38 -12.25
CA ALA A 183 8.83 0.17 -12.13
C ALA A 183 9.78 -1.01 -11.90
N ASN A 184 9.59 -1.69 -10.77
CA ASN A 184 10.14 -3.02 -10.52
C ASN A 184 9.41 -4.07 -11.36
#